data_AF-A0A813F3C0-F1
#
_entry.id   AF-A0A813F3C0-F1
#
_cell.length_a   1.000
_cell.length_b   1.000
_cell.length_c   1.000
_cell.angle_alpha   90.00
_cell.angle_beta   90.00
_cell.angle_gamma   90.00
#
_symmetry.space_group_name_H-M   'P 1'
#
loop_
_entity.id
_entity.type
_entity.pdbx_description
1 polymer ?
#
loop_
_entity_poly.entity_id
_entity_poly.type
_entity_poly.pdbx_seq_one_letter_code
_entity_poly.pdbx_strand_id
1 'polypeptide(L)'
;APDGDDPRVLATWMRRGNSWYCAFGAALCLNVPIVAMSSDLPDQAAEHQRNAEILAAHRPLVLIVDDTADLEKFRDLLSGTLVVSFRDLWAEAKEAQKQSIIKAACPESSDAVLCYCYTGGTTRASRRE
;
A
#
# COMPACT_ATOMS: atom_id res chain seq x y z
N ALA A 1 8.53 -3.04 22.84
CA ALA A 1 9.01 -1.69 23.16
C ALA A 1 7.79 -0.87 23.57
N PRO A 2 7.84 -0.10 24.67
CA PRO A 2 6.82 0.91 24.94
C PRO A 2 7.02 2.04 23.92
N ASP A 3 5.93 2.69 23.49
CA ASP A 3 5.83 3.59 22.33
C ASP A 3 5.64 2.84 21.00
N GLY A 4 4.39 2.40 20.78
CA GLY A 4 3.95 1.73 19.56
C GLY A 4 3.86 2.69 18.38
N ASP A 5 4.97 2.88 17.69
CA ASP A 5 4.94 3.29 16.29
C ASP A 5 4.31 2.14 15.51
N ASP A 6 3.07 2.33 15.04
CA ASP A 6 2.49 1.43 14.03
C ASP A 6 3.51 1.31 12.88
N PRO A 7 3.79 0.09 12.39
CA PRO A 7 4.80 -0.09 11.37
C PRO A 7 4.38 0.72 10.14
N ARG A 8 5.27 1.59 9.66
CA ARG A 8 5.01 2.46 8.49
C ARG A 8 4.56 1.58 7.33
N VAL A 9 3.31 1.73 6.89
CA VAL A 9 2.73 0.90 5.82
C VAL A 9 2.87 1.62 4.47
N LEU A 10 3.22 0.85 3.45
CA LEU A 10 3.13 1.27 2.05
C LEU A 10 1.75 0.88 1.50
N ALA A 11 1.00 1.84 0.97
CA ALA A 11 -0.26 1.55 0.32
C ALA A 11 -0.09 1.45 -1.20
N THR A 12 -0.89 0.60 -1.83
CA THR A 12 -0.99 0.50 -3.29
C THR A 12 -2.44 0.62 -3.72
N TRP A 13 -2.70 1.43 -4.74
CA TRP A 13 -3.98 1.45 -5.44
C TRP A 13 -3.71 1.26 -6.93
N MET A 14 -3.59 -0.01 -7.31
CA MET A 14 -3.15 -0.43 -8.63
C MET A 14 -3.90 -1.69 -9.03
N ARG A 15 -4.08 -1.90 -10.34
CA ARG A 15 -4.56 -3.19 -10.85
C ARG A 15 -3.58 -4.31 -10.53
N ARG A 16 -4.14 -5.50 -10.25
CA ARG A 16 -3.34 -6.72 -10.08
C ARG A 16 -2.60 -7.05 -11.39
N GLY A 17 -1.29 -7.18 -11.30
CA GLY A 17 -0.42 -7.45 -12.44
C GLY A 17 1.06 -7.34 -12.05
N ASN A 18 1.94 -7.40 -13.05
CA ASN A 18 3.40 -7.40 -12.83
C ASN A 18 3.86 -6.19 -12.01
N SER A 19 3.32 -5.01 -12.28
CA SER A 19 3.65 -3.78 -11.55
C SER A 19 3.37 -3.88 -10.06
N TRP A 20 2.23 -4.48 -9.69
CA TRP A 20 1.88 -4.70 -8.29
C TRP A 20 2.85 -5.69 -7.62
N TYR A 21 3.22 -6.78 -8.29
CA TYR A 21 4.22 -7.73 -7.77
C TYR A 21 5.61 -7.09 -7.61
N CYS A 22 6.00 -6.18 -8.50
CA CYS A 22 7.23 -5.41 -8.34
C CYS A 22 7.18 -4.50 -7.10
N ALA A 23 6.07 -3.80 -6.88
CA ALA A 23 5.89 -2.98 -5.68
C ALA A 23 5.89 -3.83 -4.40
N PHE A 24 5.25 -4.99 -4.42
CA PHE A 24 5.26 -5.94 -3.32
C PHE A 24 6.68 -6.44 -3.00
N GLY A 25 7.43 -6.90 -4.01
CA GLY A 25 8.81 -7.34 -3.84
C GLY A 25 9.73 -6.22 -3.35
N ALA A 26 9.53 -4.98 -3.82
CA ALA A 26 10.27 -3.82 -3.32
C ALA A 26 9.96 -3.53 -1.84
N ALA A 27 8.68 -3.60 -1.44
CA ALA A 27 8.28 -3.43 -0.05
C ALA A 27 8.91 -4.48 0.87
N LEU A 28 8.96 -5.75 0.42
CA LEU A 28 9.68 -6.82 1.11
C LEU A 28 11.17 -6.50 1.25
N CYS A 29 11.83 -6.05 0.18
CA CYS A 29 13.25 -5.68 0.23
C CYS A 29 13.54 -4.50 1.17
N LEU A 30 12.54 -3.66 1.44
CA LEU A 30 12.63 -2.55 2.38
C LEU A 30 12.19 -2.93 3.80
N ASN A 31 11.73 -4.17 4.01
CA ASN A 31 11.11 -4.63 5.25
C ASN A 31 9.95 -3.73 5.70
N VAL A 32 9.14 -3.29 4.74
CA VAL A 32 8.00 -2.40 4.94
C VAL A 32 6.72 -3.19 4.63
N PRO A 33 5.74 -3.25 5.56
CA PRO A 33 4.46 -3.88 5.28
C PRO A 33 3.72 -3.15 4.15
N ILE A 34 3.06 -3.92 3.29
CA ILE A 34 2.26 -3.38 2.18
C ILE A 34 0.77 -3.67 2.34
N VAL A 35 -0.08 -2.69 2.02
CA VAL A 35 -1.54 -2.84 1.96
C VAL A 35 -2.04 -2.52 0.56
N ALA A 36 -2.93 -3.37 0.03
CA ALA A 36 -3.54 -3.18 -1.27
C ALA A 36 -4.96 -2.64 -1.13
N MET A 37 -5.22 -1.49 -1.74
CA MET A 37 -6.54 -0.93 -1.95
C MET A 37 -7.23 -1.64 -3.12
N SER A 38 -8.55 -1.73 -3.05
CA SER A 38 -9.37 -2.38 -4.08
C SER A 38 -9.55 -1.46 -5.30
N SER A 39 -9.58 -2.04 -6.50
CA SER A 39 -9.81 -1.31 -7.77
C SER A 39 -10.74 -2.07 -8.73
N ASP A 40 -11.36 -3.14 -8.25
CA ASP A 40 -12.08 -4.12 -9.04
C ASP A 40 -13.30 -4.72 -8.31
N LEU A 41 -13.80 -4.06 -7.26
CA LEU A 41 -15.06 -4.51 -6.66
C LEU A 41 -16.25 -4.14 -7.56
N PRO A 42 -17.24 -5.04 -7.70
CA PRO A 42 -18.46 -4.76 -8.46
C PRO A 42 -19.26 -3.57 -7.92
N ASP A 43 -19.26 -3.39 -6.59
CA ASP A 43 -19.88 -2.26 -5.92
C ASP A 43 -18.83 -1.19 -5.63
N GLN A 44 -18.91 -0.10 -6.39
CA GLN A 44 -18.00 1.04 -6.31
C GLN A 44 -18.16 1.84 -5.01
N ALA A 45 -19.35 1.85 -4.39
CA ALA A 45 -19.53 2.49 -3.10
C ALA A 45 -18.86 1.67 -1.99
N ALA A 46 -19.01 0.35 -2.03
CA ALA A 46 -18.31 -0.55 -1.12
C ALA A 46 -16.79 -0.51 -1.30
N GLU A 47 -16.30 -0.39 -2.55
CA GLU A 47 -14.89 -0.17 -2.85
C GLU A 47 -14.37 1.11 -2.20
N HIS A 48 -15.07 2.21 -2.43
CA HIS A 48 -14.69 3.51 -1.90
C HIS A 48 -14.66 3.50 -0.37
N GLN A 49 -15.70 2.97 0.27
CA GLN A 49 -15.78 2.86 1.72
C GLN A 49 -14.61 2.03 2.28
N ARG A 50 -14.33 0.86 1.69
CA ARG A 50 -13.21 0.01 2.11
C ARG A 50 -11.87 0.72 1.97
N ASN A 51 -11.65 1.38 0.85
CA ASN A 51 -10.41 2.09 0.58
C ASN A 51 -10.23 3.27 1.54
N ALA A 52 -11.31 3.99 1.89
CA ALA A 52 -11.29 5.03 2.89
C ALA A 52 -10.94 4.47 4.29
N GLU A 53 -11.51 3.32 4.67
CA GLU A 53 -11.20 2.63 5.92
C GLU A 53 -9.72 2.20 5.99
N ILE A 54 -9.18 1.65 4.90
CA ILE A 54 -7.76 1.27 4.79
C ILE A 54 -6.86 2.49 4.98
N LEU A 55 -7.13 3.59 4.28
CA LEU A 55 -6.35 4.83 4.39
C LEU A 55 -6.42 5.42 5.79
N ALA A 56 -7.61 5.45 6.40
CA ALA A 56 -7.80 5.98 7.74
C ALA A 56 -7.11 5.13 8.82
N ALA A 57 -7.11 3.80 8.66
CA ALA A 57 -6.52 2.86 9.61
C ALA A 57 -4.99 2.87 9.54
N HIS A 58 -4.41 2.87 8.34
CA HIS A 58 -2.96 2.73 8.17
C HIS A 58 -2.20 4.05 8.02
N ARG A 59 -2.88 5.13 7.61
CA ARG A 59 -2.27 6.45 7.34
C ARG A 59 -0.93 6.33 6.61
N PRO A 60 -0.92 5.70 5.42
CA PRO A 60 0.32 5.33 4.76
C PRO A 60 1.14 6.57 4.44
N LEU A 61 2.46 6.48 4.60
CA LEU A 61 3.36 7.56 4.21
C LEU A 61 3.46 7.68 2.69
N VAL A 62 3.34 6.55 1.98
CA VAL A 62 3.42 6.47 0.53
C VAL A 62 2.23 5.68 0.00
N LEU A 63 1.54 6.25 -0.99
CA LEU A 63 0.54 5.57 -1.80
C LEU A 63 1.07 5.45 -3.23
N ILE A 64 1.33 4.23 -3.69
CA ILE A 64 1.68 3.96 -5.08
C ILE A 64 0.41 3.75 -5.89
N VAL A 65 0.28 4.48 -6.99
CA VAL A 65 -0.87 4.41 -7.89
C VAL A 65 -0.48 4.05 -9.31
N ASP A 66 -1.43 3.54 -10.08
CA ASP A 66 -1.34 3.49 -11.53
C ASP A 66 -2.08 4.67 -12.19
N ASP A 67 -1.97 4.79 -13.51
CA ASP A 67 -2.55 5.88 -14.29
C ASP A 67 -4.10 5.91 -14.26
N THR A 68 -4.76 4.96 -13.58
CA THR A 68 -6.22 4.85 -13.51
C THR A 68 -6.82 5.27 -12.17
N ALA A 69 -6.00 5.68 -11.20
CA ALA A 69 -6.46 6.07 -9.86
C ALA A 69 -7.17 7.44 -9.86
N ASP A 70 -8.37 7.47 -9.28
CA ASP A 70 -9.17 8.69 -9.08
C ASP A 70 -8.96 9.23 -7.65
N LEU A 71 -7.90 10.03 -7.48
CA LEU A 71 -7.45 10.53 -6.17
C LEU A 71 -8.39 11.56 -5.53
N GLU A 72 -9.23 12.22 -6.31
CA GLU A 72 -10.10 13.29 -5.83
C GLU A 72 -11.04 12.82 -4.72
N LYS A 73 -11.47 11.56 -4.80
CA LYS A 73 -12.35 10.92 -3.81
C LYS A 73 -11.71 10.73 -2.44
N PHE A 74 -10.37 10.74 -2.35
CA PHE A 74 -9.64 10.46 -1.11
C PHE A 74 -8.79 11.64 -0.66
N ARG A 75 -8.95 12.83 -1.25
CA ARG A 75 -8.09 14.00 -1.01
C ARG A 75 -7.83 14.28 0.49
N ASP A 76 -8.89 14.28 1.31
CA ASP A 76 -8.77 14.57 2.74
C ASP A 76 -8.01 13.47 3.51
N LEU A 77 -8.19 12.21 3.11
CA LEU A 77 -7.53 11.05 3.71
C LEU A 77 -6.08 10.89 3.27
N LEU A 78 -5.71 11.51 2.15
CA LEU A 78 -4.35 11.53 1.61
C LEU A 78 -3.53 12.71 2.14
N SER A 79 -4.07 13.53 3.03
CA SER A 79 -3.33 14.62 3.66
C SER A 79 -2.12 14.07 4.43
N GLY A 80 -0.92 14.41 3.97
CA GLY A 80 0.34 13.89 4.52
C GLY A 80 0.82 12.56 3.92
N THR A 81 0.06 11.96 3.00
CA THR A 81 0.49 10.81 2.20
C THR A 81 1.17 11.28 0.91
N LEU A 82 2.38 10.79 0.66
CA LEU A 82 3.07 10.99 -0.61
C LEU A 82 2.45 10.07 -1.66
N VAL A 83 1.75 10.63 -2.64
CA VAL A 83 1.20 9.86 -3.76
C VAL A 83 2.22 9.82 -4.89
N VAL A 84 2.54 8.62 -5.38
CA VAL A 84 3.54 8.40 -6.42
C VAL A 84 2.99 7.48 -7.51
N SER A 85 3.27 7.81 -8.77
CA SER A 85 2.97 6.91 -9.89
C SER A 85 3.99 5.77 -9.93
N PHE A 86 3.51 4.54 -10.08
CA PHE A 86 4.39 3.39 -10.32
C PHE A 86 5.27 3.58 -11.56
N ARG A 87 4.74 4.21 -12.61
CA ARG A 87 5.48 4.44 -13.86
C ARG A 87 6.71 5.30 -13.61
N ASP A 88 6.55 6.36 -12.82
CA ASP A 88 7.62 7.30 -12.53
C ASP A 88 8.65 6.66 -11.58
N LEU A 89 8.19 5.95 -10.54
CA LEU A 89 9.06 5.13 -9.68
C LEU A 89 9.87 4.11 -10.47
N TRP A 90 9.26 3.44 -11.45
CA TRP A 90 9.94 2.44 -12.27
C TRP A 90 11.00 3.07 -13.19
N ALA A 91 10.73 4.26 -13.73
CA ALA A 91 11.71 5.01 -14.51
C ALA A 91 12.92 5.41 -13.64
N GLU A 92 12.67 5.94 -12.44
CA GLU A 92 13.72 6.28 -11.47
C GLU A 92 14.54 5.05 -11.05
N ALA A 93 13.87 3.93 -10.75
CA ALA A 93 14.53 2.69 -10.37
C ALA A 93 15.47 2.17 -11.48
N LYS A 94 15.07 2.28 -12.75
CA LYS A 94 15.91 1.91 -13.90
C LYS A 94 17.17 2.77 -13.98
N GLU A 95 17.07 4.07 -13.76
CA GLU A 95 18.23 4.95 -13.76
C GLU A 95 19.12 4.69 -12.54
N ALA A 96 18.55 4.50 -11.36
CA ALA A 96 19.28 4.17 -10.13
C ALA A 96 20.00 2.82 -10.23
N GLN A 97 19.41 1.83 -10.92
CA GLN A 97 20.03 0.53 -11.17
C GLN A 97 21.29 0.66 -12.03
N LYS A 98 21.28 1.50 -13.08
CA LYS A 98 22.48 1.77 -13.89
C LYS A 98 23.62 2.34 -13.06
N GLN A 99 23.29 3.09 -12.01
CA GLN A 99 24.24 3.72 -11.09
C GLN A 99 24.64 2.80 -9.93
N SER A 100 24.16 1.55 -9.89
CA SER A 100 24.43 0.57 -8.81
C SER A 100 24.05 1.06 -7.40
N ILE A 101 23.03 1.92 -7.30
CA ILE A 101 22.60 2.50 -6.03
C ILE A 101 21.72 1.53 -5.22
N ILE A 102 21.03 0.61 -5.91
CA ILE A 102 20.06 -0.29 -5.28
C ILE A 102 20.78 -1.49 -4.64
N LYS A 103 20.71 -1.58 -3.31
CA LYS A 103 21.03 -2.81 -2.56
C LYS A 103 19.73 -3.41 -2.05
N ALA A 104 19.38 -4.60 -2.53
CA ALA A 104 18.28 -5.36 -1.95
C ALA A 104 18.69 -5.88 -0.57
N ALA A 105 17.93 -5.55 0.46
CA ALA A 105 18.06 -6.19 1.77
C ALA A 105 17.01 -7.30 1.88
N CYS A 106 17.35 -8.42 2.51
CA CYS A 106 16.36 -9.43 2.87
C CYS A 106 15.84 -9.10 4.28
N PRO A 107 14.54 -9.22 4.56
CA PRO A 107 14.04 -9.16 5.93
C PRO A 107 14.78 -10.19 6.80
N GLU A 108 15.43 -9.72 7.87
CA GLU A 108 16.20 -10.59 8.76
C GLU A 108 15.34 -11.24 9.87
N SER A 109 14.09 -10.80 10.02
CA SER A 109 13.18 -11.27 11.09
C SER A 109 12.08 -12.18 10.55
N SER A 110 11.90 -13.33 11.19
CA SER A 110 10.80 -14.28 10.92
C SER A 110 9.42 -13.73 11.28
N ASP A 111 9.36 -12.72 12.14
CA ASP A 111 8.12 -12.18 12.70
C ASP A 111 7.68 -10.88 12.00
N ALA A 112 8.35 -10.53 10.90
CA ALA A 112 8.06 -9.31 10.14
C ALA A 112 6.67 -9.38 9.50
N VAL A 113 5.87 -8.33 9.67
CA VAL A 113 4.59 -8.18 8.98
C VAL A 113 4.86 -7.84 7.52
N LEU A 114 4.46 -8.73 6.60
CA LEU A 114 4.71 -8.55 5.18
C LEU A 114 3.61 -7.75 4.49
N CYS A 115 2.36 -8.06 4.80
CA CYS A 115 1.21 -7.38 4.21
C CYS A 115 -0.03 -7.42 5.09
N TYR A 116 -0.92 -6.46 4.84
CA TYR A 116 -2.26 -6.41 5.40
C TYR A 116 -3.28 -6.77 4.32
N CYS A 117 -4.11 -7.77 4.60
CA CYS A 117 -5.15 -8.26 3.70
C CYS A 117 -6.54 -7.99 4.29
N TYR A 118 -7.35 -7.23 3.57
CA TYR A 118 -8.73 -6.93 3.99
C TYR A 118 -9.69 -7.93 3.36
N THR A 119 -10.39 -8.70 4.20
CA THR A 119 -11.39 -9.65 3.76
C THR A 119 -12.71 -8.95 3.45
N GLY A 120 -13.43 -9.41 2.43
CA GLY A 120 -14.76 -8.91 2.11
C GLY A 120 -15.78 -9.31 3.18
N GLY A 121 -15.98 -8.45 4.17
CA GLY A 121 -17.02 -8.63 5.19
C GLY A 121 -18.25 -7.79 4.86
N THR A 122 -19.37 -8.44 4.53
CA THR A 122 -20.72 -7.86 4.66
C THR A 122 -21.24 -7.89 6.10
N THR A 123 -20.38 -8.15 7.07
CA THR A 123 -20.79 -8.41 8.44
C THR A 123 -20.49 -7.22 9.35
N ARG A 124 -21.56 -6.46 9.65
CA ARG A 124 -21.89 -6.17 11.05
C ARG A 124 -21.83 -7.49 11.82
N ALA A 125 -20.69 -7.87 12.36
CA ALA A 125 -20.61 -8.97 13.31
C ALA A 125 -19.53 -8.69 14.35
N SER A 126 -20.01 -8.34 15.55
CA SER A 126 -19.42 -8.70 16.83
C SER A 126 -18.06 -8.07 17.18
N ARG A 127 -18.07 -6.77 17.51
CA ARG A 127 -17.34 -6.36 18.73
C ARG A 127 -18.06 -7.05 19.89
N ARG A 128 -17.45 -8.07 20.50
CA ARG A 128 -17.89 -8.54 21.81
C ARG A 128 -17.43 -7.52 22.84
N GLU A 129 -18.37 -7.15 23.70
CA GLU A 129 -18.17 -6.55 25.01
C GLU A 129 -17.21 -7.38 25.88
#